data_AF-A0A2T1HY66-F1
#
_entry.id   AF-A0A2T1HY66-F1
#
_cell.length_a   1.000
_cell.length_b   1.000
_cell.length_c   1.000
_cell.angle_alpha   90.00
_cell.angle_beta   90.00
_cell.angle_gamma   90.00
#
_symmetry.space_group_name_H-M   'P 1'
#
loop_
_entity.id
_entity.type
_entity.pdbx_description
1 polymer ?
#
loop_
_entity_poly.entity_id
_entity_poly.type
_entity_poly.pdbx_seq_one_letter_code
_entity_poly.pdbx_strand_id
1 'polypeptide(L)'
;MSRLSLVLAALIGSLAFEAQAQQLVIDGLYGCERATNGRAYCKKHGSSNYVPVSDEFFNKFETVRTGRPSTPPPAPATVTNVTNTNVTVVVQGLTNEASDLKGQALLLDTVVAEQERIRSGLTGVEAEATEQTVVVLKSRAAELRGKLRGKLTELSKYSTSIRPEDQDQYLTARKASEIYPKVPYYIPGTPETGEFWVEPYVRDDGTLVFRFRFIDPSSTNEKTRSAVEMTADELERTQKALFKTFEWSKVAHQNRVRKYVSKRVVCFPELNCPEEGKRLDGKSSTEVIFQVSEEGATSGRIQRNKGRFDEGYNFSIDSALLLQAYLKHVLKEGRLEYRSNTEDVNELFK
;
A
#
# COMPACT_ATOMS: atom_id res chain seq x y z
N MET A 1 10.36 -57.96 95.95
CA MET A 1 9.15 -58.77 95.70
C MET A 1 8.38 -58.12 94.57
N SER A 2 7.75 -58.73 93.57
CA SER A 2 7.77 -60.04 92.93
C SER A 2 6.80 -59.88 91.72
N ARG A 3 7.22 -60.31 90.51
CA ARG A 3 6.46 -60.81 89.32
C ARG A 3 5.46 -59.87 88.58
N LEU A 4 5.64 -59.62 87.27
CA LEU A 4 5.13 -60.35 86.06
C LEU A 4 3.58 -60.48 86.04
N SER A 5 2.81 -60.14 84.99
CA SER A 5 2.96 -60.36 83.53
C SER A 5 2.03 -59.49 82.65
N LEU A 6 2.50 -59.18 81.41
CA LEU A 6 1.88 -59.16 80.04
C LEU A 6 0.39 -58.75 79.84
N VAL A 7 -0.05 -58.00 78.81
CA VAL A 7 0.02 -58.27 77.34
C VAL A 7 -0.20 -56.99 76.49
N LEU A 8 0.71 -56.77 75.51
CA LEU A 8 0.62 -56.32 74.09
C LEU A 8 -0.41 -55.29 73.52
N ALA A 9 0.14 -54.38 72.69
CA ALA A 9 -0.32 -53.80 71.40
C ALA A 9 -0.26 -52.25 71.40
N ALA A 10 0.23 -51.50 70.40
CA ALA A 10 1.00 -51.71 69.18
C ALA A 10 1.58 -50.33 68.78
N LEU A 11 2.83 -50.28 68.30
CA LEU A 11 3.49 -49.10 67.74
C LEU A 11 3.16 -48.94 66.25
N ILE A 12 2.88 -47.72 65.79
CA ILE A 12 3.18 -47.28 64.41
C ILE A 12 3.82 -45.89 64.51
N GLY A 13 5.15 -45.86 64.51
CA GLY A 13 5.97 -44.67 64.37
C GLY A 13 6.65 -44.68 63.00
N SER A 14 6.34 -43.68 62.20
CA SER A 14 6.88 -43.44 60.85
C SER A 14 8.36 -43.05 60.91
N LEU A 15 9.24 -43.93 60.42
CA LEU A 15 10.62 -43.60 60.06
C LEU A 15 10.68 -43.41 58.54
N ALA A 16 10.84 -42.16 58.11
CA ALA A 16 11.17 -41.82 56.73
C ALA A 16 12.64 -42.17 56.48
N PHE A 17 12.89 -43.16 55.62
CA PHE A 17 14.18 -43.37 54.99
C PHE A 17 14.38 -42.30 53.91
N GLU A 18 15.36 -41.42 54.07
CA GLU A 18 15.86 -40.58 52.98
C GLU A 18 16.59 -41.45 51.96
N ALA A 19 15.92 -41.76 50.86
CA ALA A 19 16.55 -42.32 49.67
C ALA A 19 17.30 -41.19 48.94
N GLN A 20 18.63 -41.17 49.04
CA GLN A 20 19.46 -40.36 48.13
C GLN A 20 19.32 -40.94 46.72
N ALA A 21 18.53 -40.29 45.87
CA ALA A 21 18.46 -40.62 44.45
C ALA A 21 19.82 -40.32 43.80
N GLN A 22 20.52 -41.37 43.34
CA GLN A 22 21.75 -41.22 42.57
C GLN A 22 21.46 -40.40 41.31
N GLN A 23 22.09 -39.23 41.22
CA GLN A 23 21.93 -38.33 40.08
C GLN A 23 22.62 -38.94 38.85
N LEU A 24 21.86 -39.17 37.77
CA LEU A 24 22.40 -39.72 36.53
C LEU A 24 23.35 -38.70 35.87
N VAL A 25 24.63 -39.05 35.79
CA VAL A 25 25.68 -38.26 35.14
C VAL A 25 26.19 -39.00 33.91
N ILE A 26 26.17 -38.35 32.75
CA ILE A 26 26.72 -38.88 31.49
C ILE A 26 27.72 -37.86 30.97
N ASP A 27 28.96 -38.29 30.72
CA ASP A 27 30.05 -37.45 30.20
C ASP A 27 30.25 -36.15 31.00
N GLY A 28 30.08 -36.22 32.34
CA GLY A 28 30.22 -35.08 33.25
C GLY A 28 29.06 -34.09 33.23
N LEU A 29 27.96 -34.41 32.54
CA LEU A 29 26.76 -33.59 32.42
C LEU A 29 25.55 -34.28 33.07
N TYR A 30 24.65 -33.50 33.66
CA TYR A 30 23.45 -33.98 34.35
C TYR A 30 22.30 -32.96 34.25
N GLY A 31 21.08 -33.39 34.57
CA GLY A 31 19.91 -32.50 34.63
C GLY A 31 19.64 -31.77 33.31
N CYS A 32 19.65 -32.50 32.20
CA CYS A 32 19.44 -31.94 30.87
C CYS A 32 17.98 -31.52 30.66
N GLU A 33 17.76 -30.33 30.10
CA GLU A 33 16.44 -29.74 29.82
C GLU A 33 16.44 -29.02 28.47
N ARG A 34 15.25 -28.88 27.85
CA ARG A 34 15.05 -28.04 26.66
C ARG A 34 14.58 -26.65 27.07
N ALA A 35 15.25 -25.62 26.57
CA ALA A 35 14.81 -24.25 26.73
C ALA A 35 13.66 -23.91 25.77
N THR A 36 12.97 -22.79 26.02
CA THR A 36 11.84 -22.30 25.20
C THR A 36 12.23 -21.98 23.76
N ASN A 37 13.52 -21.82 23.46
CA ASN A 37 14.06 -21.64 22.11
C ASN A 37 14.32 -22.97 21.37
N GLY A 38 13.93 -24.12 21.95
CA GLY A 38 14.07 -25.45 21.38
C GLY A 38 15.46 -26.07 21.53
N ARG A 39 16.47 -25.37 22.09
CA ARG A 39 17.82 -25.91 22.28
C ARG A 39 17.94 -26.71 23.59
N ALA A 40 18.72 -27.78 23.55
CA ALA A 40 18.99 -28.62 24.72
C ALA A 40 20.20 -28.10 25.50
N TYR A 41 20.08 -28.08 26.83
CA TYR A 41 21.14 -27.66 27.74
C TYR A 41 21.27 -28.66 28.89
N CYS A 42 22.48 -28.88 29.38
CA CYS A 42 22.75 -29.73 30.55
C CYS A 42 23.60 -28.99 31.57
N LYS A 43 23.48 -29.34 32.85
CA LYS A 43 24.37 -28.85 33.91
C LYS A 43 25.67 -29.64 33.91
N LYS A 44 26.79 -28.96 34.19
CA LYS A 44 28.09 -29.62 34.33
C LYS A 44 28.33 -30.02 35.79
N HIS A 45 28.76 -31.25 36.03
CA HIS A 45 29.03 -31.76 37.37
C HIS A 45 30.05 -30.86 38.10
N GLY A 46 29.69 -30.37 39.29
CA GLY A 46 30.47 -29.39 40.04
C GLY A 46 30.30 -27.92 39.62
N SER A 47 29.34 -27.61 38.74
CA SER A 47 29.01 -26.25 38.29
C SER A 47 27.49 -26.05 38.20
N SER A 48 27.02 -24.87 38.56
CA SER A 48 25.61 -24.47 38.41
C SER A 48 25.25 -24.01 37.00
N ASN A 49 26.22 -23.94 36.08
CA ASN A 49 26.02 -23.41 34.75
C ASN A 49 25.47 -24.46 33.78
N TYR A 50 24.51 -24.03 32.95
CA TYR A 50 23.98 -24.79 31.84
C TYR A 50 24.85 -24.61 30.59
N VAL A 51 25.20 -25.72 29.94
CA VAL A 51 26.00 -25.75 28.70
C VAL A 51 25.13 -26.32 27.58
N PRO A 52 25.14 -25.72 26.37
CA PRO A 52 24.40 -26.26 25.24
C PRO A 52 24.96 -27.63 24.83
N VAL A 53 24.06 -28.57 24.50
CA VAL A 53 24.42 -29.92 24.03
C VAL A 53 23.74 -30.22 22.70
N SER A 54 24.25 -31.21 21.96
CA SER A 54 23.60 -31.67 20.74
C SER A 54 22.30 -32.43 21.04
N ASP A 55 21.37 -32.43 20.08
CA ASP A 55 20.13 -33.21 20.19
C ASP A 55 20.40 -34.72 20.35
N GLU A 56 21.46 -35.22 19.73
CA GLU A 56 21.90 -36.61 19.86
C GLU A 56 22.31 -36.94 21.30
N PHE A 57 23.08 -36.06 21.94
CA PHE A 57 23.47 -36.22 23.34
C PHE A 57 22.26 -36.16 24.29
N PHE A 58 21.34 -35.21 24.05
CA PHE A 58 20.12 -35.08 24.84
C PHE A 58 19.24 -36.33 24.75
N ASN A 59 19.06 -36.90 23.54
CA ASN A 59 18.29 -38.12 23.35
C ASN A 59 18.95 -39.33 24.04
N LYS A 60 20.29 -39.44 23.98
CA LYS A 60 21.04 -40.45 24.72
C LYS A 60 20.81 -40.31 26.23
N PHE A 61 20.83 -39.08 26.76
CA PHE A 61 20.56 -38.81 28.17
C PHE A 61 19.15 -39.22 28.60
N GLU A 62 18.12 -38.87 27.83
CA GLU A 62 16.73 -39.26 28.10
C GLU A 62 16.50 -40.77 28.03
N THR A 63 17.17 -41.45 27.09
CA THR A 63 17.11 -42.91 26.93
C THR A 63 17.63 -43.62 28.19
N VAL A 64 18.77 -43.16 28.71
CA VAL A 64 19.36 -43.71 29.95
C VAL A 64 18.54 -43.31 31.18
N ARG A 65 17.99 -42.09 31.22
CA ARG A 65 17.15 -41.59 32.33
C ARG A 65 15.84 -42.35 32.48
N THR A 66 15.23 -42.78 31.38
CA THR A 66 13.89 -43.38 31.36
C THR A 66 13.89 -44.89 31.17
N GLY A 67 15.05 -45.51 30.93
CA GLY A 67 15.19 -46.96 30.79
C GLY A 67 14.46 -47.57 29.59
N ARG A 68 14.03 -46.75 28.62
CA ARG A 68 13.36 -47.21 27.39
C ARG A 68 14.35 -47.26 26.23
N PRO A 69 14.36 -48.31 25.40
CA PRO A 69 15.18 -48.32 24.19
C PRO A 69 14.72 -47.19 23.25
N SER A 70 15.68 -46.45 22.70
CA SER A 70 15.46 -45.35 21.77
C SER A 70 14.69 -45.86 20.56
N THR A 71 13.40 -45.53 20.48
CA THR A 71 12.72 -45.51 19.19
C THR A 71 13.45 -44.44 18.37
N PRO A 72 13.89 -44.71 17.12
CA PRO A 72 14.39 -43.66 16.27
C PRO A 72 13.36 -42.54 16.28
N PRO A 73 13.74 -41.25 16.37
CA PRO A 73 12.78 -40.20 16.09
C PRO A 73 12.15 -40.56 14.75
N PRO A 74 10.82 -40.41 14.55
CA PRO A 74 10.30 -40.40 13.19
C PRO A 74 11.24 -39.48 12.43
N ALA A 75 11.85 -39.99 11.34
CA ALA A 75 12.72 -39.20 10.47
C ALA A 75 12.12 -37.81 10.42
N PRO A 76 12.88 -36.73 10.72
CA PRO A 76 12.28 -35.41 10.82
C PRO A 76 11.37 -35.33 9.63
N ALA A 77 10.06 -35.23 9.89
CA ALA A 77 9.19 -34.75 8.86
C ALA A 77 9.98 -33.54 8.40
N THR A 78 10.42 -33.56 7.15
CA THR A 78 10.78 -32.33 6.47
C THR A 78 9.53 -31.50 6.69
N VAL A 79 9.51 -30.75 7.80
CA VAL A 79 8.56 -29.70 8.03
C VAL A 79 8.98 -28.82 6.90
N THR A 80 8.15 -28.90 5.88
CA THR A 80 8.19 -28.13 4.68
C THR A 80 8.03 -26.68 5.14
N ASN A 81 9.08 -26.11 5.74
CA ASN A 81 9.16 -24.70 6.10
C ASN A 81 9.22 -23.84 4.82
N VAL A 82 9.36 -24.49 3.65
CA VAL A 82 9.13 -23.89 2.35
C VAL A 82 7.63 -23.59 2.13
N THR A 83 6.69 -24.38 2.67
CA THR A 83 5.25 -24.12 2.46
C THR A 83 4.70 -23.04 3.39
N ASN A 84 5.09 -23.00 4.66
CA ASN A 84 4.59 -21.99 5.61
C ASN A 84 5.10 -20.58 5.28
N THR A 85 6.36 -20.44 4.87
CA THR A 85 6.89 -19.13 4.44
C THR A 85 6.18 -18.63 3.19
N ASN A 86 5.91 -19.52 2.21
CA ASN A 86 5.17 -19.17 1.01
C ASN A 86 3.71 -18.79 1.32
N VAL A 87 3.03 -19.51 2.21
CA VAL A 87 1.67 -19.18 2.63
C VAL A 87 1.61 -17.84 3.36
N THR A 88 2.55 -17.56 4.28
CA THR A 88 2.61 -16.27 4.97
C THR A 88 2.89 -15.12 3.99
N VAL A 89 3.81 -15.30 3.03
CA VAL A 89 4.11 -14.29 2.01
C VAL A 89 2.92 -14.04 1.09
N VAL A 90 2.21 -15.09 0.67
CA VAL A 90 1.01 -14.98 -0.18
C VAL A 90 -0.13 -14.30 0.58
N VAL A 91 -0.42 -14.72 1.82
CA VAL A 91 -1.46 -14.10 2.66
C VAL A 91 -1.12 -12.64 2.94
N GLN A 92 0.15 -12.32 3.20
CA GLN A 92 0.59 -10.95 3.43
C GLN A 92 0.45 -10.09 2.16
N GLY A 93 0.83 -10.62 0.99
CA GLY A 93 0.62 -9.95 -0.30
C GLY A 93 -0.85 -9.66 -0.57
N LEU A 94 -1.71 -10.67 -0.43
CA LEU A 94 -3.16 -10.53 -0.61
C LEU A 94 -3.79 -9.58 0.41
N THR A 95 -3.33 -9.59 1.67
CA THR A 95 -3.82 -8.68 2.71
C THR A 95 -3.45 -7.23 2.40
N ASN A 96 -2.22 -6.98 1.94
CA ASN A 96 -1.79 -5.65 1.54
C ASN A 96 -2.60 -5.16 0.33
N GLU A 97 -2.75 -5.98 -0.71
CA GLU A 97 -3.57 -5.65 -1.88
C GLU A 97 -5.04 -5.38 -1.52
N ALA A 98 -5.63 -6.18 -0.63
CA ALA A 98 -6.99 -5.97 -0.16
C ALA A 98 -7.12 -4.68 0.65
N SER A 99 -6.14 -4.36 1.51
CA SER A 99 -6.10 -3.09 2.25
C SER A 99 -6.02 -1.91 1.29
N ASP A 100 -5.11 -1.96 0.32
CA ASP A 100 -4.92 -0.89 -0.67
C ASP A 100 -6.18 -0.67 -1.51
N LEU A 101 -6.83 -1.75 -1.96
CA LEU A 101 -8.10 -1.67 -2.71
C LEU A 101 -9.25 -1.10 -1.86
N LYS A 102 -9.30 -1.45 -0.57
CA LYS A 102 -10.27 -0.90 0.39
C LYS A 102 -10.03 0.60 0.59
N GLY A 103 -8.78 1.01 0.81
CA GLY A 103 -8.39 2.42 0.91
C GLY A 103 -8.73 3.23 -0.34
N GLN A 104 -8.37 2.70 -1.51
CA GLN A 104 -8.73 3.26 -2.82
C GLN A 104 -10.24 3.50 -2.97
N ALA A 105 -11.07 2.52 -2.60
CA ALA A 105 -12.52 2.64 -2.70
C ALA A 105 -13.08 3.69 -1.73
N LEU A 106 -12.62 3.71 -0.48
CA LEU A 106 -13.03 4.69 0.53
C LEU A 106 -12.63 6.12 0.14
N LEU A 107 -11.44 6.27 -0.45
CA LEU A 107 -10.97 7.56 -0.94
C LEU A 107 -11.83 8.06 -2.09
N LEU A 108 -12.19 7.20 -3.05
CA LEU A 108 -13.13 7.57 -4.10
C LEU A 108 -14.51 7.92 -3.57
N ASP A 109 -15.02 7.22 -2.55
CA ASP A 109 -16.29 7.57 -1.91
C ASP A 109 -16.26 8.97 -1.28
N THR A 110 -15.13 9.31 -0.66
CA THR A 110 -14.89 10.64 -0.08
C THR A 110 -14.92 11.71 -1.18
N VAL A 111 -14.23 11.47 -2.30
CA VAL A 111 -14.23 12.38 -3.45
C VAL A 111 -15.62 12.47 -4.07
N VAL A 112 -16.37 11.38 -4.18
CA VAL A 112 -17.77 11.38 -4.67
C VAL A 112 -18.63 12.28 -3.80
N ALA A 113 -18.58 12.12 -2.48
CA ALA A 113 -19.35 12.94 -1.55
C ALA A 113 -18.99 14.43 -1.67
N GLU A 114 -17.71 14.74 -1.89
CA GLU A 114 -17.25 16.10 -2.16
C GLU A 114 -17.82 16.66 -3.47
N GLN A 115 -17.75 15.90 -4.57
CA GLN A 115 -18.31 16.31 -5.86
C GLN A 115 -19.83 16.52 -5.79
N GLU A 116 -20.57 15.66 -5.07
CA GLU A 116 -22.02 15.80 -4.87
C GLU A 116 -22.37 17.07 -4.07
N ARG A 117 -21.59 17.41 -3.04
CA ARG A 117 -21.75 18.68 -2.30
C ARG A 117 -21.53 19.88 -3.21
N ILE A 118 -20.48 19.86 -4.03
CA ILE A 118 -20.19 20.95 -4.98
C ILE A 118 -21.32 21.08 -6.01
N ARG A 119 -21.81 19.96 -6.54
CA ARG A 119 -22.89 19.93 -7.53
C ARG A 119 -24.17 20.65 -7.07
N SER A 120 -24.44 20.71 -5.75
CA SER A 120 -25.60 21.43 -5.22
C SER A 120 -25.55 22.94 -5.47
N GLY A 121 -24.36 23.52 -5.65
CA GLY A 121 -24.14 24.94 -5.93
C GLY A 121 -23.90 25.28 -7.40
N LEU A 122 -23.92 24.30 -8.30
CA LEU A 122 -23.62 24.49 -9.73
C LEU A 122 -24.87 24.45 -10.60
N THR A 123 -24.82 25.11 -11.76
CA THR A 123 -25.87 25.08 -12.79
C THR A 123 -25.28 24.89 -14.19
N GLY A 124 -26.12 24.52 -15.16
CA GLY A 124 -25.71 24.42 -16.56
C GLY A 124 -24.65 23.33 -16.84
N VAL A 125 -23.70 23.65 -17.71
CA VAL A 125 -22.65 22.72 -18.16
C VAL A 125 -21.78 22.23 -17.00
N GLU A 126 -21.53 23.11 -16.01
CA GLU A 126 -20.69 22.76 -14.86
C GLU A 126 -21.32 21.70 -13.97
N ALA A 127 -22.64 21.80 -13.74
CA ALA A 127 -23.40 20.81 -12.99
C ALA A 127 -23.39 19.44 -13.70
N GLU A 128 -23.60 19.44 -15.02
CA GLU A 128 -23.65 18.21 -15.81
C GLU A 128 -22.27 17.51 -15.88
N ALA A 129 -21.19 18.28 -16.01
CA ALA A 129 -19.83 17.75 -15.97
C ALA A 129 -19.47 17.17 -14.60
N THR A 130 -19.92 17.82 -13.53
CA THR A 130 -19.75 17.31 -12.15
C THR A 130 -20.55 16.03 -11.94
N GLU A 131 -21.76 15.95 -12.47
CA GLU A 131 -22.57 14.72 -12.45
C GLU A 131 -21.90 13.57 -13.21
N GLN A 132 -21.36 13.82 -14.40
CA GLN A 132 -20.57 12.82 -15.13
C GLN A 132 -19.31 12.41 -14.38
N THR A 133 -18.63 13.36 -13.73
CA THR A 133 -17.49 13.04 -12.84
C THR A 133 -17.93 12.08 -11.73
N VAL A 134 -19.06 12.34 -11.07
CA VAL A 134 -19.61 11.45 -10.03
C VAL A 134 -19.91 10.06 -10.59
N VAL A 135 -20.49 9.95 -11.78
CA VAL A 135 -20.77 8.66 -12.43
C VAL A 135 -19.49 7.87 -12.70
N VAL A 136 -18.46 8.52 -13.27
CA VAL A 136 -17.16 7.90 -13.54
C VAL A 136 -16.48 7.44 -12.24
N LEU A 137 -16.47 8.28 -11.21
CA LEU A 137 -15.91 7.94 -9.89
C LEU A 137 -16.64 6.75 -9.25
N LYS A 138 -17.98 6.74 -9.26
CA LYS A 138 -18.79 5.64 -8.72
C LYS A 138 -18.54 4.34 -9.47
N SER A 139 -18.43 4.39 -10.80
CA SER A 139 -18.09 3.23 -11.64
C SER A 139 -16.72 2.66 -11.25
N ARG A 140 -15.70 3.52 -11.13
CA ARG A 140 -14.36 3.10 -10.71
C ARG A 140 -14.34 2.52 -9.29
N ALA A 141 -15.07 3.13 -8.35
CA ALA A 141 -15.21 2.61 -7.00
C ALA A 141 -15.90 1.23 -6.98
N ALA A 142 -16.91 1.01 -7.84
CA ALA A 142 -17.56 -0.29 -7.97
C ALA A 142 -16.61 -1.37 -8.53
N GLU A 143 -15.78 -1.03 -9.51
CA GLU A 143 -14.74 -1.92 -10.05
C GLU A 143 -13.74 -2.33 -8.95
N LEU A 144 -13.24 -1.35 -8.18
CA LEU A 144 -12.30 -1.59 -7.07
C LEU A 144 -12.91 -2.46 -5.98
N ARG A 145 -14.18 -2.25 -5.61
CA ARG A 145 -14.92 -3.12 -4.70
C ARG A 145 -15.10 -4.53 -5.27
N GLY A 146 -15.30 -4.65 -6.58
CA GLY A 146 -15.34 -5.94 -7.27
C GLY A 146 -14.02 -6.70 -7.11
N LYS A 147 -12.89 -6.03 -7.36
CA LYS A 147 -11.54 -6.57 -7.15
C LYS A 147 -11.28 -6.93 -5.68
N LEU A 148 -11.68 -6.06 -4.75
CA LEU A 148 -11.58 -6.30 -3.31
C LEU A 148 -12.33 -7.56 -2.90
N ARG A 149 -13.59 -7.74 -3.35
CA ARG A 149 -14.35 -8.97 -3.06
C ARG A 149 -13.65 -10.21 -3.59
N GLY A 150 -13.04 -10.12 -4.78
CA GLY A 150 -12.21 -11.20 -5.32
C GLY A 150 -11.04 -11.56 -4.41
N LYS A 151 -10.30 -10.55 -3.94
CA LYS A 151 -9.16 -10.72 -3.03
C LYS A 151 -9.57 -11.22 -1.64
N LEU A 152 -10.70 -10.76 -1.11
CA LEU A 152 -11.25 -11.27 0.14
C LEU A 152 -11.72 -12.72 0.03
N THR A 153 -12.28 -13.11 -1.13
CA THR A 153 -12.64 -14.51 -1.41
C THR A 153 -11.40 -15.40 -1.54
N GLU A 154 -10.29 -14.86 -2.03
CA GLU A 154 -9.01 -15.54 -2.05
C GLU A 154 -8.42 -15.68 -0.64
N LEU A 155 -8.48 -14.60 0.15
CA LEU A 155 -8.06 -14.56 1.55
C LEU A 155 -8.89 -15.48 2.44
N SER A 156 -10.19 -15.67 2.19
CA SER A 156 -11.04 -16.55 3.01
C SER A 156 -10.63 -18.02 2.94
N LYS A 157 -9.75 -18.40 2.00
CA LYS A 157 -9.10 -19.72 1.96
C LYS A 157 -8.03 -19.87 3.04
N TYR A 158 -7.61 -18.78 3.66
CA TYR A 158 -6.58 -18.69 4.68
C TYR A 158 -7.22 -18.14 5.98
N SER A 159 -7.28 -18.96 7.03
CA SER A 159 -8.23 -18.77 8.14
C SER A 159 -8.01 -17.61 9.11
N THR A 160 -7.14 -16.63 8.84
CA THR A 160 -6.94 -15.48 9.74
C THR A 160 -6.30 -14.28 9.04
N SER A 161 -6.92 -13.10 9.20
CA SER A 161 -6.23 -11.82 8.97
C SER A 161 -5.13 -11.64 10.03
N ILE A 162 -3.93 -11.24 9.61
CA ILE A 162 -2.75 -11.13 10.47
C ILE A 162 -2.52 -9.68 10.93
N ARG A 163 -3.40 -8.73 10.55
CA ARG A 163 -3.27 -7.31 10.92
C ARG A 163 -4.60 -6.68 11.37
N PRO A 164 -4.54 -5.71 12.30
CA PRO A 164 -5.68 -4.85 12.64
C PRO A 164 -6.17 -4.08 11.40
N GLU A 165 -7.48 -3.97 11.23
CA GLU A 165 -8.08 -3.02 10.29
C GLU A 165 -8.03 -1.64 10.93
N ASP A 166 -7.07 -0.80 10.52
CA ASP A 166 -7.00 0.58 10.99
C ASP A 166 -7.71 1.51 10.00
N GLN A 167 -8.67 2.30 10.50
CA GLN A 167 -9.42 3.27 9.69
C GLN A 167 -8.58 4.54 9.41
N ASP A 168 -7.55 4.79 10.21
CA ASP A 168 -6.75 6.02 10.17
C ASP A 168 -5.46 5.89 9.33
N GLN A 169 -5.30 4.79 8.60
CA GLN A 169 -4.08 4.49 7.85
C GLN A 169 -3.81 5.41 6.64
N TYR A 170 -4.65 6.43 6.41
CA TYR A 170 -4.62 7.33 5.25
C TYR A 170 -4.52 8.82 5.61
N LEU A 171 -4.06 9.15 6.82
CA LEU A 171 -4.11 10.51 7.40
C LEU A 171 -3.24 11.59 6.71
N THR A 172 -2.27 11.24 5.86
CA THR A 172 -1.43 12.25 5.17
C THR A 172 -1.78 12.37 3.70
N ALA A 173 -1.68 13.58 3.13
CA ALA A 173 -1.97 13.84 1.72
C ALA A 173 -1.04 13.03 0.81
N ARG A 174 0.19 12.78 1.26
CA ARG A 174 1.10 11.86 0.57
C ARG A 174 0.57 10.43 0.57
N LYS A 175 0.11 9.90 1.70
CA LYS A 175 -0.43 8.54 1.75
C LYS A 175 -1.73 8.41 0.96
N ALA A 176 -2.60 9.41 1.04
CA ALA A 176 -3.79 9.52 0.19
C ALA A 176 -3.42 9.55 -1.31
N SER A 177 -2.32 10.21 -1.68
CA SER A 177 -1.84 10.19 -3.07
C SER A 177 -1.35 8.81 -3.53
N GLU A 178 -0.69 8.04 -2.65
CA GLU A 178 -0.21 6.69 -2.97
C GLU A 178 -1.35 5.71 -3.17
N ILE A 179 -2.41 5.86 -2.37
CA ILE A 179 -3.58 4.99 -2.39
C ILE A 179 -4.70 5.54 -3.27
N TYR A 180 -4.50 6.63 -4.02
CA TYR A 180 -5.49 7.06 -4.99
C TYR A 180 -5.46 6.14 -6.22
N PRO A 181 -6.63 5.73 -6.75
CA PRO A 181 -6.67 4.95 -7.98
C PRO A 181 -6.00 5.69 -9.12
N LYS A 182 -4.86 5.16 -9.56
CA LYS A 182 -4.09 5.81 -10.60
C LYS A 182 -4.88 5.91 -11.89
N VAL A 183 -4.67 7.02 -12.61
CA VAL A 183 -5.43 7.34 -13.81
C VAL A 183 -4.66 6.91 -15.05
N PRO A 184 -5.24 6.11 -15.96
CA PRO A 184 -4.50 5.59 -17.09
C PRO A 184 -4.22 6.64 -18.18
N TYR A 185 -3.10 6.45 -18.88
CA TYR A 185 -2.76 7.13 -20.13
C TYR A 185 -2.18 6.16 -21.14
N TYR A 186 -2.10 6.60 -22.40
CA TYR A 186 -1.43 5.86 -23.47
C TYR A 186 -0.53 6.78 -24.30
N ILE A 187 0.46 6.21 -24.96
CA ILE A 187 1.34 6.93 -25.89
C ILE A 187 0.92 6.59 -27.33
N PRO A 188 0.42 7.56 -28.11
CA PRO A 188 -0.02 7.32 -29.48
C PRO A 188 1.08 6.68 -30.34
N GLY A 189 0.69 5.70 -31.16
CA GLY A 189 1.63 4.98 -32.04
C GLY A 189 2.45 3.89 -31.34
N THR A 190 2.20 3.64 -30.05
CA THR A 190 2.86 2.57 -29.29
C THR A 190 1.82 1.73 -28.54
N PRO A 191 2.12 0.48 -28.16
CA PRO A 191 1.27 -0.30 -27.26
C PRO A 191 1.43 0.14 -25.78
N GLU A 192 2.23 1.16 -25.49
CA GLU A 192 2.56 1.56 -24.13
C GLU A 192 1.37 2.26 -23.46
N THR A 193 1.04 1.77 -22.26
CA THR A 193 0.08 2.38 -21.36
C THR A 193 0.75 2.63 -20.02
N GLY A 194 0.31 3.69 -19.34
CA GLY A 194 0.86 4.08 -18.06
C GLY A 194 -0.19 4.69 -17.15
N GLU A 195 0.27 5.20 -16.04
CA GLU A 195 -0.53 5.66 -14.93
C GLU A 195 -0.05 7.04 -14.45
N PHE A 196 -0.96 7.98 -14.27
CA PHE A 196 -0.67 9.26 -13.63
C PHE A 196 -0.66 9.10 -12.11
N TRP A 197 0.33 9.73 -11.46
CA TRP A 197 0.41 9.83 -10.01
C TRP A 197 0.84 11.25 -9.62
N VAL A 198 0.14 11.88 -8.68
CA VAL A 198 0.44 13.25 -8.22
C VAL A 198 0.66 13.24 -6.73
N GLU A 199 1.88 13.55 -6.29
CA GLU A 199 2.21 13.66 -4.88
C GLU A 199 2.47 15.12 -4.48
N PRO A 200 2.00 15.57 -3.30
CA PRO A 200 2.48 16.81 -2.71
C PRO A 200 3.93 16.64 -2.21
N TYR A 201 4.74 17.67 -2.38
CA TYR A 201 6.14 17.71 -1.99
C TYR A 201 6.54 19.12 -1.56
N VAL A 202 7.25 19.23 -0.44
CA VAL A 202 7.82 20.51 0.01
C VAL A 202 9.30 20.53 -0.41
N ARG A 203 9.68 21.54 -1.17
CA ARG A 203 11.08 21.76 -1.59
C ARG A 203 11.93 22.21 -0.40
N ASP A 204 13.25 22.17 -0.60
CA ASP A 204 14.22 22.64 0.40
C ASP A 204 14.08 24.14 0.73
N ASP A 205 13.49 24.93 -0.17
CA ASP A 205 13.15 26.34 0.04
C ASP A 205 11.85 26.54 0.85
N GLY A 206 11.22 25.45 1.31
CA GLY A 206 9.97 25.44 2.06
C GLY A 206 8.72 25.57 1.20
N THR A 207 8.82 25.62 -0.14
CA THR A 207 7.64 25.80 -1.00
C THR A 207 6.91 24.48 -1.26
N LEU A 208 5.58 24.48 -1.09
CA LEU A 208 4.72 23.37 -1.50
C LEU A 208 4.59 23.32 -3.02
N VAL A 209 4.95 22.19 -3.60
CA VAL A 209 4.74 21.84 -5.01
C VAL A 209 4.10 20.47 -5.14
N PHE A 210 3.60 20.20 -6.34
CA PHE A 210 2.97 18.93 -6.67
C PHE A 210 3.77 18.26 -7.78
N ARG A 211 4.31 17.08 -7.51
CA ARG A 211 5.07 16.30 -8.48
C ARG A 211 4.11 15.40 -9.24
N PHE A 212 3.86 15.78 -10.49
CA PHE A 212 3.05 15.03 -11.43
C PHE A 212 3.93 14.01 -12.15
N ARG A 213 3.81 12.73 -11.80
CA ARG A 213 4.60 11.61 -12.33
C ARG A 213 3.82 10.83 -13.37
N PHE A 214 4.54 10.41 -14.41
CA PHE A 214 4.08 9.53 -15.47
C PHE A 214 4.70 8.16 -15.23
N ILE A 215 3.90 7.22 -14.74
CA ILE A 215 4.36 5.90 -14.33
C ILE A 215 4.15 4.90 -15.45
N ASP A 216 5.21 4.20 -15.82
CA ASP A 216 5.14 3.01 -16.67
C ASP A 216 5.24 1.76 -15.79
N PRO A 217 4.13 1.04 -15.59
CA PRO A 217 4.11 -0.16 -14.76
C PRO A 217 4.87 -1.33 -15.40
N SER A 218 5.11 -1.30 -16.71
CA SER A 218 5.81 -2.36 -17.45
C SER A 218 7.34 -2.22 -17.41
N SER A 219 7.86 -1.06 -17.01
CA SER A 219 9.29 -0.81 -16.92
C SER A 219 9.93 -1.58 -15.77
N THR A 220 11.00 -2.32 -16.07
CA THR A 220 11.76 -3.14 -15.11
C THR A 220 12.76 -2.33 -14.29
N ASN A 221 13.29 -1.23 -14.85
CA ASN A 221 14.35 -0.45 -14.23
C ASN A 221 13.81 0.82 -13.57
N GLU A 222 13.22 1.72 -14.36
CA GLU A 222 12.69 2.99 -13.88
C GLU A 222 11.20 3.08 -14.19
N LYS A 223 10.37 2.97 -13.14
CA LYS A 223 8.92 3.04 -13.27
C LYS A 223 8.42 4.46 -13.56
N THR A 224 9.19 5.49 -13.24
CA THR A 224 8.81 6.88 -13.54
C THR A 224 9.41 7.27 -14.88
N ARG A 225 8.59 7.43 -15.92
CA ARG A 225 9.05 7.86 -17.25
C ARG A 225 9.39 9.35 -17.30
N SER A 226 8.58 10.16 -16.63
CA SER A 226 8.74 11.61 -16.58
C SER A 226 8.09 12.14 -15.32
N ALA A 227 8.52 13.33 -14.89
CA ALA A 227 7.90 14.05 -13.80
C ALA A 227 7.87 15.55 -14.14
N VAL A 228 6.75 16.18 -13.86
CA VAL A 228 6.55 17.62 -13.96
C VAL A 228 6.23 18.14 -12.58
N GLU A 229 7.00 19.10 -12.09
CA GLU A 229 6.66 19.80 -10.86
C GLU A 229 5.75 20.98 -11.20
N MET A 230 4.65 21.08 -10.49
CA MET A 230 3.66 22.13 -10.64
C MET A 230 3.49 22.86 -9.32
N THR A 231 3.42 24.18 -9.37
CA THR A 231 2.91 24.98 -8.26
C THR A 231 1.43 24.68 -8.02
N ALA A 232 0.91 25.07 -6.86
CA ALA A 232 -0.52 24.94 -6.55
C ALA A 232 -1.42 25.60 -7.63
N ASP A 233 -1.01 26.77 -8.12
CA ASP A 233 -1.75 27.51 -9.14
C ASP A 233 -1.68 26.86 -10.53
N GLU A 234 -0.53 26.27 -10.89
CA GLU A 234 -0.40 25.48 -12.11
C GLU A 234 -1.22 24.18 -12.04
N LEU A 235 -1.28 23.53 -10.87
CA LEU A 235 -2.11 22.35 -10.67
C LEU A 235 -3.60 22.68 -10.76
N GLU A 236 -4.03 23.80 -10.18
CA GLU A 236 -5.40 24.30 -10.29
C GLU A 236 -5.77 24.65 -11.75
N ARG A 237 -4.86 25.33 -12.48
CA ARG A 237 -5.04 25.60 -13.91
C ARG A 237 -5.12 24.31 -14.72
N THR A 238 -4.32 23.31 -14.39
CA THR A 238 -4.37 21.98 -15.03
C THR A 238 -5.69 21.29 -14.75
N GLN A 239 -6.19 21.34 -13.51
CA GLN A 239 -7.50 20.81 -13.13
C GLN A 239 -8.64 21.46 -13.94
N LYS A 240 -8.65 22.79 -14.04
CA LYS A 240 -9.62 23.52 -14.88
C LYS A 240 -9.49 23.19 -16.36
N ALA A 241 -8.27 22.99 -16.85
CA ALA A 241 -8.03 22.61 -18.24
C ALA A 241 -8.55 21.20 -18.55
N LEU A 242 -8.33 20.24 -17.66
CA LEU A 242 -8.86 18.88 -17.78
C LEU A 242 -10.39 18.86 -17.73
N PHE A 243 -11.01 19.76 -16.97
CA PHE A 243 -12.46 19.93 -16.99
C PHE A 243 -12.95 20.51 -18.33
N LYS A 244 -12.24 21.50 -18.86
CA LYS A 244 -12.57 22.15 -20.13
C LYS A 244 -12.46 21.23 -21.34
N THR A 245 -11.61 20.19 -21.31
CA THR A 245 -11.59 19.17 -22.38
C THR A 245 -12.92 18.41 -22.47
N PHE A 246 -13.60 18.18 -21.34
CA PHE A 246 -14.94 17.58 -21.34
C PHE A 246 -15.99 18.51 -21.96
N GLU A 247 -15.96 19.80 -21.63
CA GLU A 247 -16.86 20.78 -22.25
C GLU A 247 -16.67 20.83 -23.77
N TRP A 248 -15.42 20.87 -24.22
CA TRP A 248 -15.09 20.86 -25.65
C TRP A 248 -15.45 19.53 -26.33
N SER A 249 -15.35 18.41 -25.63
CA SER A 249 -15.82 17.11 -26.11
C SER A 249 -17.31 17.14 -26.45
N LYS A 250 -18.13 17.71 -25.56
CA LYS A 250 -19.57 17.89 -25.82
C LYS A 250 -19.85 18.74 -27.04
N VAL A 251 -19.19 19.89 -27.14
CA VAL A 251 -19.34 20.79 -28.29
C VAL A 251 -18.92 20.09 -29.58
N ALA A 252 -17.85 19.30 -29.56
CA ALA A 252 -17.40 18.53 -30.72
C ALA A 252 -18.42 17.46 -31.14
N HIS A 253 -19.01 16.75 -30.18
CA HIS A 253 -20.04 15.73 -30.45
C HIS A 253 -21.35 16.35 -30.95
N GLN A 254 -21.81 17.44 -30.34
CA GLN A 254 -23.01 18.18 -30.77
C GLN A 254 -22.87 18.68 -32.21
N ASN A 255 -21.69 19.20 -32.57
CA ASN A 255 -21.40 19.69 -33.92
C ASN A 255 -20.96 18.59 -34.89
N ARG A 256 -20.96 17.32 -34.48
CA ARG A 256 -20.55 16.16 -35.30
C ARG A 256 -19.20 16.38 -35.98
N VAL A 257 -18.21 16.89 -35.23
CA VAL A 257 -16.87 17.13 -35.76
C VAL A 257 -16.23 15.79 -36.16
N ARG A 258 -15.93 15.62 -37.45
CA ARG A 258 -15.28 14.43 -38.05
C ARG A 258 -14.02 14.81 -38.82
N LYS A 259 -13.16 15.60 -38.18
CA LYS A 259 -11.86 15.99 -38.71
C LYS A 259 -10.86 16.06 -37.57
N TYR A 260 -9.58 15.86 -37.89
CA TYR A 260 -8.54 16.04 -36.91
C TYR A 260 -8.54 17.49 -36.38
N VAL A 261 -8.70 17.64 -35.08
CA VAL A 261 -8.59 18.92 -34.38
C VAL A 261 -7.63 18.71 -33.21
N SER A 262 -6.67 19.62 -33.06
CA SER A 262 -5.78 19.68 -31.90
C SER A 262 -5.76 21.11 -31.43
N LYS A 263 -6.28 21.35 -30.21
CA LYS A 263 -6.43 22.69 -29.65
C LYS A 263 -5.86 22.75 -28.24
N ARG A 264 -4.98 23.70 -27.99
CA ARG A 264 -4.41 23.93 -26.66
C ARG A 264 -5.48 24.49 -25.71
N VAL A 265 -5.55 23.92 -24.52
CA VAL A 265 -6.46 24.35 -23.43
C VAL A 265 -5.73 25.28 -22.47
N VAL A 266 -4.53 24.88 -22.04
CA VAL A 266 -3.64 25.65 -21.16
C VAL A 266 -2.20 25.34 -21.48
N CYS A 267 -1.30 26.27 -21.15
CA CYS A 267 0.13 26.07 -21.17
C CYS A 267 0.79 26.82 -20.01
N PHE A 268 1.83 26.22 -19.43
CA PHE A 268 2.64 26.83 -18.37
C PHE A 268 4.11 26.37 -18.44
N PRO A 269 5.07 27.16 -17.95
CA PRO A 269 4.90 28.55 -17.51
C PRO A 269 4.65 29.47 -18.72
N GLU A 270 3.83 30.52 -18.55
CA GLU A 270 3.32 31.37 -19.65
C GLU A 270 4.44 31.99 -20.51
N LEU A 271 5.54 32.40 -19.88
CA LEU A 271 6.72 32.98 -20.56
C LEU A 271 7.40 32.01 -21.53
N ASN A 272 7.19 30.70 -21.32
CA ASN A 272 7.76 29.64 -22.14
C ASN A 272 6.75 29.02 -23.11
N CYS A 273 5.51 29.50 -23.11
CA CYS A 273 4.48 29.00 -24.00
C CYS A 273 4.70 29.52 -25.43
N PRO A 274 5.00 28.64 -26.40
CA PRO A 274 5.12 29.06 -27.79
C PRO A 274 3.73 29.41 -28.34
N GLU A 275 3.66 30.09 -29.47
CA GLU A 275 2.39 30.17 -30.21
C GLU A 275 1.85 28.77 -30.51
N GLU A 276 0.54 28.63 -30.68
CA GLU A 276 -0.10 27.34 -30.90
C GLU A 276 0.51 26.61 -32.11
N GLY A 277 0.96 25.37 -31.90
CA GLY A 277 1.63 24.56 -32.93
C GLY A 277 3.10 24.89 -33.19
N LYS A 278 3.67 25.94 -32.57
CA LYS A 278 5.11 26.23 -32.64
C LYS A 278 5.86 25.59 -31.48
N ARG A 279 7.15 25.31 -31.69
CA ARG A 279 8.09 24.83 -30.67
C ARG A 279 9.33 25.73 -30.69
N LEU A 280 9.84 26.12 -29.52
CA LEU A 280 10.94 27.08 -29.39
C LEU A 280 12.10 26.44 -28.65
N ASP A 281 13.30 26.46 -29.23
CA ASP A 281 14.51 25.95 -28.59
C ASP A 281 14.81 26.66 -27.26
N GLY A 282 15.35 25.90 -26.30
CA GLY A 282 15.73 26.42 -24.98
C GLY A 282 14.58 26.75 -24.03
N LYS A 283 13.32 26.61 -24.48
CA LYS A 283 12.13 26.82 -23.65
C LYS A 283 11.45 25.49 -23.35
N SER A 284 11.12 25.27 -22.08
CA SER A 284 10.30 24.14 -21.66
C SER A 284 8.94 24.60 -21.15
N SER A 285 7.88 23.97 -21.63
CA SER A 285 6.51 24.20 -21.19
C SER A 285 5.76 22.89 -21.05
N THR A 286 4.68 22.90 -20.28
CA THR A 286 3.71 21.82 -20.16
C THR A 286 2.36 22.34 -20.65
N GLU A 287 1.69 21.55 -21.47
CA GLU A 287 0.44 21.91 -22.13
C GLU A 287 -0.61 20.83 -21.92
N VAL A 288 -1.87 21.25 -21.76
CA VAL A 288 -3.03 20.37 -21.90
C VAL A 288 -3.67 20.68 -23.23
N ILE A 289 -3.86 19.66 -24.06
CA ILE A 289 -4.36 19.75 -25.41
C ILE A 289 -5.62 18.90 -25.51
N PHE A 290 -6.66 19.43 -26.15
CA PHE A 290 -7.86 18.70 -26.55
C PHE A 290 -7.70 18.23 -27.99
N GLN A 291 -8.04 16.98 -28.25
CA GLN A 291 -7.93 16.36 -29.56
C GLN A 291 -9.24 15.74 -30.00
N VAL A 292 -9.52 15.84 -31.30
CA VAL A 292 -10.59 15.12 -31.99
C VAL A 292 -9.95 14.31 -33.11
N SER A 293 -10.23 13.02 -33.20
CA SER A 293 -9.77 12.16 -34.29
C SER A 293 -10.59 12.38 -35.56
N GLU A 294 -10.12 11.86 -36.70
CA GLU A 294 -10.88 11.88 -37.96
C GLU A 294 -12.22 11.15 -37.84
N GLU A 295 -12.27 10.11 -37.02
CA GLU A 295 -13.49 9.38 -36.69
C GLU A 295 -14.41 10.13 -35.70
N GLY A 296 -13.99 11.28 -35.18
CA GLY A 296 -14.72 12.11 -34.21
C GLY A 296 -14.68 11.61 -32.77
N ALA A 297 -13.74 10.71 -32.43
CA ALA A 297 -13.44 10.39 -31.05
C ALA A 297 -12.70 11.57 -30.40
N THR A 298 -13.02 11.86 -29.14
CA THR A 298 -12.42 12.98 -28.41
C THR A 298 -11.47 12.47 -27.33
N SER A 299 -10.36 13.18 -27.11
CA SER A 299 -9.35 12.82 -26.12
C SER A 299 -8.62 14.06 -25.60
N GLY A 300 -7.94 13.89 -24.48
CA GLY A 300 -6.98 14.86 -23.97
C GLY A 300 -5.54 14.37 -24.13
N ARG A 301 -4.60 15.31 -24.16
CA ARG A 301 -3.16 15.05 -24.16
C ARG A 301 -2.47 16.02 -23.21
N ILE A 302 -1.69 15.51 -22.27
CA ILE A 302 -0.73 16.32 -21.51
C ILE A 302 0.59 16.19 -22.23
N GLN A 303 1.17 17.33 -22.63
CA GLN A 303 2.39 17.37 -23.40
C GLN A 303 3.43 18.23 -22.70
N ARG A 304 4.63 17.69 -22.53
CA ARG A 304 5.80 18.44 -22.09
C ARG A 304 6.65 18.78 -23.31
N ASN A 305 6.80 20.07 -23.58
CA ASN A 305 7.72 20.59 -24.57
C ASN A 305 9.09 20.78 -23.92
N LYS A 306 10.13 20.25 -24.56
CA LYS A 306 11.55 20.38 -24.19
C LYS A 306 12.29 20.96 -25.40
N GLY A 307 12.09 22.23 -25.69
CA GLY A 307 12.61 22.84 -26.91
C GLY A 307 11.82 22.41 -28.15
N ARG A 308 12.51 21.83 -29.14
CA ARG A 308 11.92 21.22 -30.35
C ARG A 308 11.28 19.85 -30.14
N PHE A 309 11.59 19.18 -29.03
CA PHE A 309 11.03 17.87 -28.73
C PHE A 309 9.81 17.99 -27.84
N ASP A 310 8.86 17.08 -28.01
CA ASP A 310 7.74 16.92 -27.08
C ASP A 310 7.58 15.48 -26.63
N GLU A 311 7.13 15.35 -25.39
CA GLU A 311 6.68 14.10 -24.79
C GLU A 311 5.22 14.28 -24.43
N GLY A 312 4.32 13.50 -25.04
CA GLY A 312 2.90 13.65 -24.81
C GLY A 312 2.21 12.34 -24.46
N TYR A 313 1.29 12.46 -23.52
CA TYR A 313 0.56 11.36 -22.91
C TYR A 313 -0.93 11.60 -23.13
N ASN A 314 -1.55 10.71 -23.90
CA ASN A 314 -2.95 10.81 -24.26
C ASN A 314 -3.84 10.08 -23.25
N PHE A 315 -5.06 10.57 -23.08
CA PHE A 315 -6.04 10.00 -22.16
C PHE A 315 -7.46 10.23 -22.67
N SER A 316 -8.39 9.35 -22.26
CA SER A 316 -9.80 9.51 -22.57
C SER A 316 -10.42 10.69 -21.80
N ILE A 317 -11.57 11.18 -22.27
CA ILE A 317 -12.32 12.22 -21.55
C ILE A 317 -12.73 11.74 -20.15
N ASP A 318 -13.11 10.47 -19.99
CA ASP A 318 -13.41 9.89 -18.67
C ASP A 318 -12.19 9.89 -17.74
N SER A 319 -11.01 9.60 -18.30
CA SER A 319 -9.75 9.68 -17.56
C SER A 319 -9.43 11.13 -17.17
N ALA A 320 -9.76 12.11 -18.02
CA ALA A 320 -9.64 13.53 -17.71
C ALA A 320 -10.54 13.93 -16.52
N LEU A 321 -11.78 13.43 -16.48
CA LEU A 321 -12.72 13.66 -15.37
C LEU A 321 -12.25 13.01 -14.06
N LEU A 322 -11.71 11.79 -14.13
CA LEU A 322 -11.12 11.13 -12.96
C LEU A 322 -9.88 11.89 -12.45
N LEU A 323 -9.01 12.31 -13.37
CA LEU A 323 -7.79 13.05 -13.06
C LEU A 323 -8.12 14.42 -12.46
N GLN A 324 -9.05 15.19 -13.01
CA GLN A 324 -9.36 16.51 -12.46
C GLN A 324 -9.88 16.42 -11.01
N ALA A 325 -10.71 15.41 -10.72
CA ALA A 325 -11.22 15.17 -9.38
C ALA A 325 -10.10 14.78 -8.41
N TYR A 326 -9.17 13.94 -8.88
CA TYR A 326 -7.95 13.59 -8.15
C TYR A 326 -7.09 14.81 -7.84
N LEU A 327 -6.78 15.65 -8.85
CA LEU A 327 -5.96 16.84 -8.68
C LEU A 327 -6.59 17.80 -7.66
N LYS A 328 -7.91 17.98 -7.72
CA LYS A 328 -8.65 18.80 -6.77
C LYS A 328 -8.52 18.29 -5.34
N HIS A 329 -8.68 16.98 -5.16
CA HIS A 329 -8.57 16.36 -3.85
C HIS A 329 -7.14 16.48 -3.28
N VAL A 330 -6.12 16.10 -4.05
CA VAL A 330 -4.71 16.19 -3.62
C VAL A 330 -4.29 17.64 -3.35
N LEU A 331 -4.75 18.59 -4.16
CA LEU A 331 -4.48 20.01 -3.95
C LEU A 331 -5.05 20.49 -2.61
N LYS A 332 -6.29 20.09 -2.30
CA LYS A 332 -6.96 20.44 -1.03
C LYS A 332 -6.23 19.83 0.16
N GLU A 333 -6.03 18.51 0.17
CA GLU A 333 -5.36 17.82 1.29
C GLU A 333 -3.92 18.30 1.44
N GLY A 334 -3.18 18.49 0.35
CA GLY A 334 -1.82 19.01 0.37
C GLY A 334 -1.73 20.44 0.92
N ARG A 335 -2.70 21.31 0.59
CA ARG A 335 -2.78 22.67 1.18
C ARG A 335 -3.13 22.62 2.67
N LEU A 336 -4.07 21.77 3.08
CA LEU A 336 -4.46 21.60 4.47
C LEU A 336 -3.29 21.11 5.33
N GLU A 337 -2.57 20.08 4.86
CA GLU A 337 -1.42 19.52 5.57
C GLU A 337 -0.24 20.51 5.60
N TYR A 338 0.00 21.24 4.51
CA TYR A 338 1.04 22.27 4.51
C TYR A 338 0.72 23.39 5.49
N ARG A 339 -0.54 23.85 5.50
CA ARG A 339 -1.04 24.88 6.41
C ARG A 339 -0.94 24.43 7.87
N SER A 340 -1.37 23.21 8.19
CA SER A 340 -1.30 22.67 9.56
C SER A 340 0.11 22.60 10.12
N ASN A 341 1.11 22.49 9.26
CA ASN A 341 2.52 22.40 9.64
C ASN A 341 3.27 23.75 9.55
N THR A 342 2.63 24.82 9.08
CA THR A 342 3.25 26.15 8.89
C THR A 342 2.59 27.28 9.67
N GLU A 343 1.30 27.16 10.02
CA GLU A 343 0.59 28.16 10.84
C GLU A 343 0.89 28.02 12.34
N ASP A 344 0.76 29.13 13.07
CA ASP A 344 0.81 29.13 14.54
C ASP A 344 -0.34 28.29 15.09
N VAL A 345 -0.07 27.50 16.13
CA VAL A 345 -1.05 26.66 16.83
C VAL A 345 -2.30 27.44 17.23
N ASN A 346 -2.17 28.73 17.57
CA ASN A 346 -3.30 29.58 17.94
C ASN A 346 -4.19 30.01 16.75
N GLU A 347 -3.69 29.92 15.52
CA GLU A 347 -4.45 30.18 14.30
C GLU A 347 -5.12 28.92 13.74
N LEU A 348 -4.62 27.73 14.08
CA LEU A 348 -5.17 26.45 13.64
C LEU A 348 -6.54 26.08 14.25
N PHE A 349 -6.91 26.67 15.39
CA PHE A 349 -8.14 26.34 16.14
C PHE A 349 -9.14 27.49 16.27
N LYS A 350 -9.02 28.53 15.45
CA LYS A 350 -10.04 29.59 15.31
C LYS A 350 -10.97 29.25 14.15
#